data_AF-A0A9K3N540-F1
#
_entry.id   AF-A0A9K3N540-F1
#
_cell.length_a   1.000
_cell.length_b   1.000
_cell.length_c   1.000
_cell.angle_alpha   90.00
_cell.angle_beta   90.00
_cell.angle_gamma   90.00
#
_symmetry.space_group_name_H-M   'P 1'
#
loop_
_entity.id
_entity.type
_entity.pdbx_description
1 polymer ?
#
loop_
_entity_poly.entity_id
_entity_poly.type
_entity_poly.pdbx_seq_one_letter_code
_entity_poly.pdbx_strand_id
1 'polypeptide(L)'
;MKGLFKSKPRTPADLVRHLRHLLPYAAPNSAIRTTKRLEKVCELRKVILEMRTVLYGDERLEPAEEACVKLTQEFFKEDTCYMLIASLPHLDPGVLGRCRVISCLAF
;
A
#
# COMPACT_ATOMS: atom_id res chain seq x y z
N MET A 1 -24.55 1.98 12.54
CA MET A 1 -24.18 3.39 12.25
C MET A 1 -22.91 3.39 11.43
N LYS A 2 -23.00 3.66 10.12
CA LYS A 2 -21.83 3.77 9.23
C LYS A 2 -21.39 5.23 9.25
N GLY A 3 -20.37 5.53 10.06
CA GLY A 3 -19.84 6.86 10.28
C GLY A 3 -19.48 7.54 8.95
N LEU A 4 -20.10 8.69 8.73
CA LEU A 4 -20.09 9.52 7.54
C LEU A 4 -18.80 10.36 7.40
N PHE A 5 -17.64 9.79 7.74
CA PHE A 5 -16.35 10.42 7.47
C PHE A 5 -15.70 9.65 6.34
N LYS A 6 -16.02 10.01 5.09
CA LYS A 6 -15.13 9.71 3.98
C LYS A 6 -13.86 10.50 4.29
N SER A 7 -12.85 9.83 4.86
CA SER A 7 -11.52 10.39 4.99
C SER A 7 -11.13 10.99 3.65
N LYS A 8 -10.62 12.23 3.66
CA LYS A 8 -10.16 12.92 2.46
C LYS A 8 -9.35 11.93 1.61
N PRO A 9 -9.63 11.79 0.29
CA PRO A 9 -8.87 10.89 -0.55
C PRO A 9 -7.38 11.21 -0.39
N ARG A 10 -6.58 10.20 -0.03
CA ARG A 10 -5.15 10.35 0.16
C ARG A 10 -4.53 10.75 -1.17
N THR A 11 -3.60 11.70 -1.12
CA THR A 11 -2.77 11.98 -2.29
C THR A 11 -1.84 10.79 -2.57
N PRO A 12 -1.30 10.65 -3.80
CA PRO A 12 -0.30 9.64 -4.09
C PRO A 12 0.88 9.63 -3.10
N ALA A 13 1.37 10.81 -2.71
CA ALA A 13 2.44 10.94 -1.72
C ALA A 13 2.01 10.45 -0.33
N ASP A 14 0.78 10.77 0.10
CA ASP A 14 0.24 10.29 1.37
C ASP A 14 0.07 8.77 1.39
N LEU A 15 -0.27 8.15 0.26
CA LEU A 15 -0.34 6.69 0.13
C LEU A 15 1.02 6.04 0.36
N VAL A 16 2.07 6.55 -0.31
CA VAL A 16 3.43 6.02 -0.16
C VAL A 16 3.93 6.20 1.27
N ARG A 17 3.74 7.39 1.85
CA ARG A 17 4.13 7.65 3.25
C ARG A 17 3.39 6.73 4.22
N HIS A 18 2.09 6.52 4.00
CA HIS A 18 1.29 5.63 4.84
C HIS A 18 1.73 4.17 4.69
N LEU A 19 2.00 3.72 3.46
CA LEU A 19 2.58 2.40 3.19
C LEU A 19 3.87 2.21 4.00
N ARG A 20 4.81 3.17 3.89
CA ARG A 20 6.10 3.15 4.59
C ARG A 20 5.94 3.00 6.11
N HIS A 21 4.98 3.69 6.72
CA HIS A 21 4.71 3.56 8.15
C HIS A 21 4.15 2.19 8.57
N LEU A 22 3.51 1.46 7.65
CA LEU A 22 2.87 0.16 7.91
C LEU A 22 3.79 -1.03 7.63
N LEU A 23 4.75 -0.90 6.72
CA LEU A 23 5.69 -1.96 6.36
C LEU A 23 6.43 -2.62 7.55
N PRO A 24 6.84 -1.88 8.61
CA PRO A 24 7.48 -2.50 9.78
C PRO A 24 6.61 -3.53 10.53
N TYR A 25 5.28 -3.52 10.32
CA TYR A 25 4.36 -4.45 10.97
C TYR A 25 4.13 -5.74 10.15
N ALA A 26 4.67 -5.83 8.94
CA ALA A 26 4.51 -7.01 8.10
C ALA A 26 5.17 -8.25 8.72
N ALA A 27 6.38 -8.11 9.24
CA ALA A 27 7.09 -9.19 9.90
C ALA A 27 6.61 -9.41 11.37
N PRO A 28 6.70 -10.64 11.90
CA PRO A 28 6.50 -10.89 13.32
C PRO A 28 7.50 -10.10 14.17
N ASN A 29 7.03 -9.46 15.24
CA ASN A 29 7.86 -8.73 16.19
C ASN A 29 7.36 -9.01 17.61
N SER A 30 8.20 -9.62 18.46
CA SER A 30 7.85 -10.02 19.82
C SER A 30 7.50 -8.84 20.74
N ALA A 31 7.94 -7.63 20.42
CA ALA A 31 7.61 -6.41 21.16
C ALA A 31 6.21 -5.86 20.82
N ILE A 32 5.56 -6.36 19.77
CA ILE A 32 4.27 -5.85 19.29
C ILE A 32 3.19 -6.91 19.54
N ARG A 33 2.13 -6.50 20.25
CA ARG A 33 0.95 -7.36 20.47
C ARG A 33 0.39 -7.85 19.14
N THR A 34 0.14 -9.15 19.03
CA THR A 34 -0.35 -9.82 17.81
C THR A 34 -1.60 -9.16 17.23
N THR A 35 -2.56 -8.76 18.07
CA THR A 35 -3.79 -8.08 17.62
C THR A 35 -3.50 -6.75 16.93
N LYS A 36 -2.64 -5.91 17.52
CA LYS A 36 -2.22 -4.63 16.94
C LYS A 36 -1.47 -4.84 15.63
N ARG A 37 -0.62 -5.86 15.55
CA ARG A 37 0.06 -6.23 14.30
C ARG A 37 -0.95 -6.60 13.21
N LEU A 38 -1.94 -7.44 13.52
CA LEU A 38 -2.97 -7.86 12.57
C LEU A 38 -3.82 -6.66 12.07
N GLU A 39 -4.15 -5.71 12.95
CA GLU A 39 -4.81 -4.46 12.56
C GLU A 39 -3.96 -3.67 11.54
N LYS A 40 -2.66 -3.52 11.82
CA LYS A 40 -1.73 -2.80 10.93
C LYS A 40 -1.53 -3.52 9.60
N VAL A 41 -1.49 -4.85 9.59
CA VAL A 41 -1.44 -5.64 8.35
C VAL A 41 -2.76 -5.50 7.57
N CYS A 42 -3.91 -5.42 8.23
CA CYS A 42 -5.18 -5.15 7.57
C CYS A 42 -5.21 -3.75 6.94
N GLU A 43 -4.68 -2.73 7.62
CA GLU A 43 -4.49 -1.39 7.06
C GLU A 43 -3.52 -1.40 5.86
N LEU A 44 -2.41 -2.13 5.96
CA LEU A 44 -1.43 -2.27 4.89
C LEU A 44 -2.05 -2.80 3.60
N ARG A 45 -2.92 -3.82 3.72
CA ARG A 45 -3.67 -4.38 2.57
C ARG A 45 -4.57 -3.34 1.91
N LYS A 46 -5.23 -2.47 2.70
CA LYS A 46 -6.09 -1.41 2.16
C LYS A 46 -5.27 -0.38 1.38
N VAL A 47 -4.12 0.03 1.92
CA VAL A 47 -3.22 0.98 1.25
C VAL A 47 -2.68 0.40 -0.06
N ILE A 48 -2.27 -0.89 -0.08
CA ILE A 48 -1.83 -1.56 -1.31
C ILE A 48 -2.97 -1.58 -2.35
N LEU A 49 -4.21 -1.82 -1.93
CA LEU A 49 -5.36 -1.78 -2.83
C LEU A 49 -5.65 -0.36 -3.35
N GLU A 50 -5.57 0.66 -2.49
CA GLU A 50 -5.71 2.07 -2.87
C GLU A 50 -4.65 2.45 -3.92
N MET A 51 -3.38 2.06 -3.70
CA MET A 51 -2.30 2.27 -4.67
C MET A 51 -2.55 1.52 -5.98
N ARG A 52 -3.06 0.29 -5.94
CA ARG A 52 -3.48 -0.44 -7.15
C ARG A 52 -4.55 0.32 -7.92
N THR A 53 -5.57 0.83 -7.24
CA THR A 53 -6.63 1.61 -7.90
C THR A 53 -6.09 2.89 -8.52
N VAL A 54 -5.09 3.55 -7.92
CA VAL A 54 -4.43 4.70 -8.56
C VAL A 54 -3.72 4.29 -9.85
N LEU A 55 -2.98 3.17 -9.85
CA LEU A 55 -2.17 2.73 -11.00
C LEU A 55 -3.00 2.14 -12.15
N TYR A 56 -4.11 1.47 -11.82
CA TYR A 56 -4.85 0.64 -12.78
C TYR A 56 -6.31 1.08 -12.95
N GLY A 57 -6.73 2.14 -12.26
CA GLY A 57 -8.12 2.55 -12.22
C GLY A 57 -9.01 1.59 -11.42
N ASP A 58 -10.31 1.81 -11.53
CA ASP A 58 -11.34 0.86 -11.14
C ASP A 58 -12.12 0.40 -12.37
N GLU A 59 -13.21 -0.36 -12.19
CA GLU A 59 -14.03 -0.83 -13.32
C GLU A 59 -14.78 0.30 -14.07
N ARG A 60 -14.65 1.55 -13.63
CA ARG A 60 -15.44 2.70 -14.11
C ARG A 60 -14.59 3.83 -14.66
N LEU A 61 -13.37 4.01 -14.16
CA LEU A 61 -12.51 5.14 -14.47
C LEU A 61 -11.09 4.67 -14.79
N GLU A 62 -10.58 5.14 -15.92
CA GLU A 62 -9.18 5.01 -16.28
C GLU A 62 -8.28 5.73 -15.26
N PRO A 63 -7.07 5.22 -14.98
CA PRO A 63 -6.14 5.85 -14.06
C PRO A 63 -5.67 7.21 -14.59
N ALA A 64 -5.66 8.21 -13.71
CA ALA A 64 -5.15 9.54 -14.06
C ALA A 64 -3.62 9.50 -14.17
N GLU A 65 -3.07 9.85 -15.34
CA GLU A 65 -1.64 9.81 -15.63
C GLU A 65 -0.79 10.56 -14.60
N GLU A 66 -1.20 11.78 -14.24
CA GLU A 66 -0.52 12.61 -13.24
C GLU A 66 -0.42 11.92 -11.87
N ALA A 67 -1.48 11.21 -11.47
CA ALA A 67 -1.51 10.48 -10.21
C ALA A 67 -0.60 9.24 -10.25
N CYS A 68 -0.55 8.53 -11.38
CA CYS A 68 0.35 7.39 -11.61
C CYS A 68 1.82 7.81 -11.55
N VAL A 69 2.18 8.88 -12.27
CA VAL A 69 3.53 9.42 -12.28
C VAL A 69 3.95 9.82 -10.87
N LYS A 70 3.11 10.56 -10.16
CA LYS A 70 3.41 11.03 -8.80
C LYS A 70 3.52 9.88 -7.79
N LEU A 71 2.66 8.86 -7.90
CA LEU A 71 2.73 7.68 -7.06
C LEU A 71 4.05 6.93 -7.27
N THR A 72 4.41 6.72 -8.54
CA THR A 72 5.63 6.00 -8.95
C THR A 72 6.88 6.74 -8.46
N GLN A 73 6.96 8.05 -8.70
CA GLN A 73 8.08 8.88 -8.25
C GLN A 73 8.26 8.80 -6.73
N GLU A 74 7.20 9.03 -5.95
CA GLU A 74 7.30 8.98 -4.49
C GLU A 74 7.62 7.57 -3.97
N PHE A 75 7.10 6.52 -4.63
CA PHE A 75 7.38 5.14 -4.24
C PHE A 75 8.85 4.76 -4.37
N PHE A 76 9.55 5.28 -5.38
CA PHE A 76 10.97 5.00 -5.64
C PHE A 76 11.93 6.03 -5.05
N LYS A 77 11.45 7.16 -4.55
CA LYS A 77 12.28 8.25 -4.01
C LYS A 77 13.10 7.86 -2.78
N GLU A 78 12.60 6.91 -2.00
CA GLU A 78 13.23 6.42 -0.78
C GLU A 78 13.25 4.88 -0.78
N ASP A 79 13.63 4.25 0.35
CA ASP A 79 13.68 2.78 0.47
C ASP A 79 12.31 2.07 0.50
N THR A 80 11.22 2.73 0.11
CA THR A 80 9.86 2.15 0.20
C THR A 80 9.73 0.89 -0.64
N CYS A 81 10.27 0.90 -1.87
CA CYS A 81 10.30 -0.28 -2.73
C CYS A 81 11.08 -1.44 -2.08
N TYR A 82 12.27 -1.15 -1.56
CA TYR A 82 13.12 -2.13 -0.89
C TYR A 82 12.42 -2.73 0.35
N MET A 83 11.83 -1.89 1.21
CA MET A 83 11.08 -2.34 2.38
C MET A 83 9.86 -3.18 2.01
N LEU A 84 9.16 -2.82 0.92
CA LEU A 84 8.04 -3.63 0.43
C LEU A 84 8.54 -5.00 0.01
N ILE A 85 9.60 -5.09 -0.79
CA ILE A 85 10.21 -6.35 -1.23
C ILE A 85 10.63 -7.21 -0.03
N ALA A 86 11.32 -6.62 0.94
CA ALA A 86 11.73 -7.31 2.17
C ALA A 86 10.54 -7.79 3.02
N SER A 87 9.39 -7.12 2.93
CA SER A 87 8.19 -7.51 3.65
C SER A 87 7.38 -8.64 3.01
N LEU A 88 7.58 -8.91 1.70
CA LEU A 88 6.79 -9.88 0.92
C LEU A 88 6.72 -11.28 1.54
N PRO A 89 7.81 -11.88 2.06
CA PRO A 89 7.76 -13.22 2.66
C PRO A 89 6.85 -13.31 3.89
N HIS A 90 6.52 -12.18 4.49
CA HIS A 90 5.71 -12.09 5.69
C HIS A 90 4.25 -11.68 5.42
N LEU A 91 3.92 -11.35 4.18
CA LEU A 91 2.56 -11.04 3.75
C LEU A 91 1.87 -12.31 3.26
N ASP A 92 0.59 -12.47 3.59
CA ASP A 92 -0.17 -13.63 3.15
C ASP A 92 -0.20 -13.77 1.61
N PRO A 93 -0.27 -14.98 1.06
CA PRO A 93 -0.29 -15.23 -0.38
C PRO A 93 -1.38 -14.45 -1.14
N GLY A 94 -2.54 -14.24 -0.50
CA GLY A 94 -3.64 -13.44 -1.07
C GLY A 94 -3.35 -11.94 -1.19
N VAL A 95 -2.36 -11.43 -0.45
CA VAL A 95 -1.82 -10.06 -0.57
C VAL A 95 -0.76 -10.01 -1.67
N LEU A 96 0.09 -11.04 -1.75
CA LEU A 96 1.12 -11.17 -2.79
C LEU A 96 0.52 -11.23 -4.20
N GLY A 97 -0.54 -12.00 -4.41
CA GLY A 97 -1.25 -12.05 -5.71
C GLY A 97 -1.89 -10.72 -6.12
N ARG A 98 -2.10 -9.79 -5.18
CA ARG A 98 -2.62 -8.43 -5.42
C ARG A 98 -1.52 -7.37 -5.47
N CYS A 99 -0.30 -7.69 -5.02
CA CYS A 99 0.90 -6.86 -5.14
C CYS A 99 1.48 -6.84 -6.58
N ARG A 100 0.62 -6.76 -7.60
CA ARG A 100 1.03 -6.40 -8.96
C ARG A 100 1.56 -4.96 -9.07
N VAL A 101 1.54 -4.21 -7.96
CA VAL A 101 2.18 -2.90 -7.82
C VAL A 101 3.68 -3.00 -8.16
N ILE A 102 4.36 -4.07 -7.71
CA ILE A 102 5.78 -4.29 -8.04
C ILE A 102 5.96 -4.61 -9.53
N SER A 103 5.01 -5.33 -10.13
CA SER A 103 5.03 -5.71 -11.55
C SER A 103 4.84 -4.53 -12.51
N CYS A 104 4.07 -3.49 -12.13
CA CYS A 104 3.89 -2.29 -12.96
C CYS A 104 4.91 -1.18 -12.71
N LEU A 105 5.63 -1.23 -11.61
CA LEU A 105 6.66 -0.23 -11.31
C LEU A 105 8.03 -0.61 -11.92
N ALA A 106 8.13 -1.80 -12.52
CA ALA A 106 9.33 -2.31 -13.20
C ALA A 106 9.29 -2.14 -14.73
N PHE A 107 8.29 -1.43 -15.28
CA PHE A 107 8.17 -1.11 -16.71
C PHE A 107 7.83 0.37 -16.90
#